data_AF-A0AAD6ICK6-F1
#
_entry.id   AF-A0AAD6ICK6-F1
#
_cell.length_a   1.000
_cell.length_b   1.000
_cell.length_c   1.000
_cell.angle_alpha   90.00
_cell.angle_beta   90.00
_cell.angle_gamma   90.00
#
_symmetry.space_group_name_H-M   'P 1'
#
loop_
_entity.id
_entity.type
_entity.pdbx_description
1 polymer ?
#
loop_
_entity_poly.entity_id
_entity_poly.type
_entity_poly.pdbx_seq_one_letter_code
_entity_poly.pdbx_strand_id
1 'polypeptide(L)'
;MSSSKAKSSSSQYVPLSLHDDGEDSSTTLEKRSSEDDHSAPLLEASDNLNGLAPSKPSQLPKLILYFSFGLALLSAVNVALLPTTLSKYQAYPLSDSDLKALPYGDARLGLDRAAKFIPPPQVYHHAWPDRMARASRKLKNAVWGQGVQVYVTVEDSTIMRFPIPSAGVNTCALSWRPPPEFSARAKDLITKGDITEIEVWQLIAPVATSATVSSTMDELDFDTVSYSTLPVRGELLGVLDLTAKPNSTTLEFGCPSGAESLVVEMRCQRVACHVEFMQIDIAPSFGFELVRRRE
;
A
#
# COMPACT_ATOMS: atom_id res chain seq x y z
N MET A 1 11.88 32.78 -32.68
CA MET A 1 10.56 32.76 -33.34
C MET A 1 10.40 31.43 -34.07
N SER A 2 9.16 30.95 -34.16
CA SER A 2 8.70 29.61 -34.60
C SER A 2 8.78 28.53 -33.52
N SER A 3 7.74 27.96 -32.90
CA SER A 3 6.30 27.69 -33.16
C SER A 3 6.07 26.18 -33.16
N SER A 4 5.52 25.69 -32.05
CA SER A 4 4.51 24.62 -31.91
C SER A 4 4.59 23.36 -32.79
N LYS A 5 4.73 22.20 -32.14
CA LYS A 5 3.85 21.06 -32.42
C LYS A 5 3.68 20.19 -31.17
N ALA A 6 2.60 20.45 -30.43
CA ALA A 6 2.09 19.53 -29.42
C ALA A 6 1.60 18.25 -30.14
N LYS A 7 2.19 17.09 -29.81
CA LYS A 7 1.62 15.80 -30.17
C LYS A 7 0.70 15.36 -29.04
N SER A 8 -0.59 15.45 -29.29
CA SER A 8 -1.63 14.73 -28.54
C SER A 8 -1.41 13.23 -28.78
N SER A 9 -1.05 12.47 -27.74
CA SER A 9 -1.13 11.02 -27.77
C SER A 9 -2.44 10.59 -27.11
N SER A 10 -3.48 10.40 -27.92
CA SER A 10 -4.68 9.71 -27.48
C SER A 10 -4.36 8.24 -27.23
N SER A 11 -4.52 7.76 -26.00
CA SER A 11 -4.46 6.34 -25.70
C SER A 11 -5.67 5.63 -26.32
N GLN A 12 -5.48 5.01 -27.49
CA GLN A 12 -6.47 4.09 -28.06
C GLN A 12 -6.46 2.80 -27.24
N TYR A 13 -7.59 2.51 -26.60
CA TYR A 13 -7.86 1.23 -25.97
C TYR A 13 -8.09 0.18 -27.07
N VAL A 14 -7.30 -0.89 -27.08
CA VAL A 14 -7.47 -2.05 -27.97
C VAL A 14 -8.18 -3.15 -27.18
N PRO A 15 -9.39 -3.59 -27.57
CA PRO A 15 -10.05 -4.71 -26.93
C PRO A 15 -9.27 -6.00 -27.18
N LEU A 16 -9.11 -6.82 -26.14
CA LEU A 16 -8.57 -8.17 -26.27
C LEU A 16 -9.58 -9.04 -27.04
N SER A 17 -9.12 -9.62 -28.14
CA SER A 17 -9.85 -10.62 -28.92
C SER A 17 -10.05 -11.88 -28.07
N LEU A 18 -11.30 -12.29 -27.92
CA LEU A 18 -11.70 -13.53 -27.27
C LEU A 18 -11.35 -14.68 -28.21
N HIS A 19 -10.34 -15.48 -27.84
CA HIS A 19 -10.00 -16.71 -28.55
C HIS A 19 -10.90 -17.81 -28.01
N ASP A 20 -11.85 -18.22 -28.83
CA ASP A 20 -12.62 -19.45 -28.71
C ASP A 20 -11.84 -20.51 -29.50
N ASP A 21 -11.51 -21.64 -28.88
CA ASP A 21 -11.28 -22.92 -29.55
C ASP A 21 -11.12 -24.02 -28.48
N GLY A 22 -12.20 -24.79 -28.32
CA GLY A 22 -12.21 -26.20 -28.75
C GLY A 22 -11.31 -27.20 -28.02
N GLU A 23 -11.99 -28.14 -27.35
CA GLU A 23 -11.49 -29.43 -26.84
C GLU A 23 -10.53 -30.16 -27.79
N ASP A 24 -9.45 -30.77 -27.26
CA ASP A 24 -9.20 -32.19 -27.53
C ASP A 24 -8.17 -32.86 -26.58
N SER A 25 -8.37 -34.17 -26.48
CA SER A 25 -7.79 -35.20 -25.62
C SER A 25 -6.26 -35.39 -25.61
N SER A 26 -5.67 -35.75 -24.45
CA SER A 26 -4.82 -36.96 -24.33
C SER A 26 -4.38 -37.34 -22.89
N THR A 27 -4.77 -38.56 -22.49
CA THR A 27 -3.98 -39.67 -21.88
C THR A 27 -3.51 -39.67 -20.40
N THR A 28 -4.06 -40.66 -19.66
CA THR A 28 -3.43 -41.63 -18.71
C THR A 28 -2.70 -41.08 -17.46
N LEU A 29 -2.77 -41.62 -16.24
CA LEU A 29 -3.02 -42.97 -15.70
C LEU A 29 -3.15 -42.78 -14.17
N GLU A 30 -4.07 -43.45 -13.48
CA GLU A 30 -3.84 -44.10 -12.18
C GLU A 30 -5.10 -44.85 -11.72
N LYS A 31 -4.84 -46.00 -11.11
CA LYS A 31 -5.72 -47.16 -10.94
C LYS A 31 -5.77 -47.48 -9.45
N ARG A 32 -6.97 -47.56 -8.85
CA ARG A 32 -7.42 -48.57 -7.85
C ARG A 32 -8.75 -48.13 -7.21
N SER A 33 -9.77 -49.00 -7.28
CA SER A 33 -10.38 -49.74 -6.15
C SER A 33 -11.33 -48.85 -5.31
N SER A 34 -12.59 -49.16 -5.02
CA SER A 34 -13.36 -50.42 -4.99
C SER A 34 -14.86 -50.09 -4.74
N GLU A 35 -15.72 -51.04 -5.13
CA GLU A 35 -17.05 -51.35 -4.59
C GLU A 35 -18.23 -50.39 -4.86
N ASP A 36 -19.02 -50.75 -5.89
CA ASP A 36 -20.45 -50.44 -5.99
C ASP A 36 -21.23 -51.76 -6.00
N ASP A 37 -22.26 -51.81 -5.16
CA ASP A 37 -23.18 -52.92 -4.98
C ASP A 37 -24.50 -52.64 -5.72
N HIS A 38 -25.26 -53.70 -5.99
CA HIS A 38 -26.65 -53.75 -6.51
C HIS A 38 -26.86 -54.20 -7.98
N SER A 39 -26.90 -55.53 -8.11
CA SER A 39 -28.03 -56.33 -8.61
C SER A 39 -28.62 -56.07 -10.01
N ALA A 40 -28.38 -57.07 -10.87
CA ALA A 40 -28.97 -57.40 -12.17
C ALA A 40 -30.47 -57.83 -12.08
N PRO A 41 -31.15 -58.36 -13.15
CA PRO A 41 -30.69 -58.59 -14.53
C PRO A 41 -31.68 -58.27 -15.68
N LEU A 42 -31.06 -58.29 -16.86
CA LEU A 42 -31.57 -58.37 -18.24
C LEU A 42 -32.66 -59.44 -18.46
N LEU A 43 -33.65 -59.11 -19.31
CA LEU A 43 -34.54 -60.07 -19.94
C LEU A 43 -33.97 -60.50 -21.30
N GLU A 44 -33.77 -61.81 -21.39
CA GLU A 44 -33.36 -62.60 -22.53
C GLU A 44 -34.54 -62.82 -23.49
N ALA A 45 -34.25 -62.79 -24.79
CA ALA A 45 -35.22 -63.03 -25.86
C ALA A 45 -35.32 -64.53 -26.17
N SER A 46 -36.54 -65.06 -26.33
CA SER A 46 -36.78 -66.16 -27.29
C SER A 46 -38.25 -66.26 -27.70
N ASP A 47 -38.44 -66.45 -28.99
CA ASP A 47 -39.68 -66.65 -29.74
C ASP A 47 -40.62 -67.75 -29.21
N ASN A 48 -41.93 -67.57 -29.46
CA ASN A 48 -42.79 -68.67 -29.94
C ASN A 48 -44.05 -68.15 -30.66
N LEU A 49 -44.31 -68.78 -31.81
CA LEU A 49 -45.37 -68.55 -32.81
C LEU A 49 -46.76 -69.08 -32.39
N ASN A 50 -47.82 -68.32 -32.70
CA ASN A 50 -49.02 -68.72 -33.47
C ASN A 50 -50.29 -67.96 -33.03
N GLY A 51 -51.02 -67.40 -34.01
CA GLY A 51 -52.39 -66.94 -33.79
C GLY A 51 -52.87 -65.94 -34.85
N LEU A 52 -53.41 -66.43 -35.96
CA LEU A 52 -54.13 -65.63 -36.96
C LEU A 52 -55.30 -64.87 -36.32
N ALA A 53 -55.39 -63.56 -36.58
CA ALA A 53 -56.65 -62.83 -36.69
C ALA A 53 -56.45 -61.56 -37.55
N PRO A 54 -57.29 -61.30 -38.57
CA PRO A 54 -57.14 -60.12 -39.41
C PRO A 54 -57.83 -58.93 -38.74
N SER A 55 -57.07 -57.92 -38.31
CA SER A 55 -57.64 -56.66 -37.83
C SER A 55 -57.53 -55.58 -38.91
N LYS A 56 -58.67 -54.93 -39.14
CA LYS A 56 -58.98 -53.91 -40.14
C LYS A 56 -57.94 -52.77 -40.19
N PRO A 57 -57.77 -52.08 -41.34
CA PRO A 57 -56.85 -50.94 -41.43
C PRO A 57 -57.39 -49.81 -40.56
N SER A 58 -56.77 -49.61 -39.40
CA SER A 58 -57.12 -48.52 -38.49
C SER A 58 -56.70 -47.19 -39.13
N GLN A 59 -57.57 -46.19 -39.08
CA GLN A 59 -57.36 -44.83 -39.57
C GLN A 59 -56.28 -44.04 -38.77
N LEU A 60 -55.45 -44.72 -37.98
CA LEU A 60 -54.40 -44.16 -37.13
C LEU A 60 -53.16 -43.58 -37.86
N PRO A 61 -52.71 -44.06 -39.05
CA PRO A 61 -51.51 -43.49 -39.67
C PRO A 61 -51.75 -42.10 -40.27
N LYS A 62 -52.99 -41.77 -40.65
CA LYS A 62 -53.32 -40.45 -41.21
C LYS A 62 -53.33 -39.35 -40.15
N LEU A 63 -53.88 -39.63 -38.96
CA LEU A 63 -53.89 -38.66 -37.85
C LEU A 63 -52.48 -38.35 -37.33
N ILE A 64 -51.61 -39.36 -37.22
CA ILE A 64 -50.21 -39.17 -36.82
C ILE A 64 -49.45 -38.35 -37.89
N LEU A 65 -49.71 -38.58 -39.18
CA LEU A 65 -49.16 -37.77 -40.26
C LEU A 65 -49.67 -36.31 -40.22
N TYR A 66 -50.96 -36.08 -40.00
CA TYR A 66 -51.48 -34.71 -39.87
C TYR A 66 -50.97 -34.00 -38.61
N PHE A 67 -50.80 -34.73 -37.50
CA PHE A 67 -50.26 -34.18 -36.26
C PHE A 67 -48.78 -33.83 -36.41
N SER A 68 -47.97 -34.73 -36.98
CA SER A 68 -46.55 -34.47 -37.25
C SER A 68 -46.36 -33.33 -38.26
N PHE A 69 -47.19 -33.28 -39.31
CA PHE A 69 -47.17 -32.17 -40.26
C PHE A 69 -47.59 -30.84 -39.62
N GLY A 70 -48.62 -30.85 -38.76
CA GLY A 70 -49.04 -29.68 -37.99
C GLY A 70 -47.95 -29.20 -37.02
N LEU A 71 -47.25 -30.12 -36.36
CA LEU A 71 -46.16 -29.81 -35.44
C LEU A 71 -44.93 -29.27 -36.18
N ALA A 72 -44.63 -29.81 -37.36
CA ALA A 72 -43.59 -29.30 -38.25
C ALA A 72 -43.91 -27.89 -38.78
N LEU A 73 -45.16 -27.62 -39.14
CA LEU A 73 -45.62 -26.29 -39.52
C LEU A 73 -45.54 -25.29 -38.36
N LEU A 74 -45.96 -25.68 -37.16
CA LEU A 74 -45.82 -24.86 -35.95
C LEU A 74 -44.35 -24.55 -35.62
N SER A 75 -43.47 -25.54 -35.77
CA SER A 75 -42.02 -25.35 -35.61
C SER A 75 -41.45 -24.40 -36.66
N ALA A 76 -41.81 -24.60 -37.93
CA ALA A 76 -41.37 -23.74 -39.03
C ALA A 76 -41.87 -22.29 -38.86
N VAL A 77 -43.11 -22.09 -38.41
CA VAL A 77 -43.66 -20.77 -38.10
C VAL A 77 -42.90 -20.11 -36.93
N ASN A 78 -42.59 -20.85 -35.86
CA ASN A 78 -41.77 -20.33 -34.76
C ASN A 78 -40.36 -19.92 -35.22
N VAL A 79 -39.71 -20.73 -36.05
CA VAL A 79 -38.37 -20.43 -36.59
C VAL A 79 -38.42 -19.26 -37.58
N ALA A 80 -39.48 -19.15 -38.40
CA ALA A 80 -39.66 -18.05 -39.35
C ALA A 80 -40.02 -16.72 -38.65
N LEU A 81 -40.70 -16.77 -37.51
CA LEU A 81 -41.02 -15.58 -36.71
C LEU A 81 -39.83 -15.09 -35.88
N LEU A 82 -38.87 -15.98 -35.53
CA LEU A 82 -37.71 -15.66 -34.70
C LEU A 82 -36.88 -14.46 -35.20
N PRO A 83 -36.52 -14.34 -36.50
CA PRO A 83 -35.78 -13.20 -37.00
C PRO A 83 -36.57 -11.88 -36.87
N THR A 84 -37.88 -11.92 -37.10
CA THR A 84 -38.75 -10.74 -37.06
C THR A 84 -39.07 -10.29 -35.63
N THR A 85 -39.05 -11.21 -34.66
CA THR A 85 -39.19 -10.87 -33.24
C THR A 85 -37.85 -10.40 -32.68
N LEU A 86 -36.73 -11.05 -33.00
CA LEU A 86 -35.39 -10.63 -32.59
C LEU A 86 -35.00 -9.25 -33.15
N SER A 87 -35.39 -8.92 -34.38
CA SER A 87 -35.11 -7.60 -34.95
C SER A 87 -35.81 -6.46 -34.18
N LYS A 88 -36.94 -6.74 -33.51
CA LYS A 88 -37.60 -5.78 -32.62
C LYS A 88 -36.86 -5.60 -31.29
N TYR A 89 -36.08 -6.59 -30.85
CA TYR A 89 -35.28 -6.52 -29.63
C TYR A 89 -33.84 -6.03 -29.86
N GLN A 90 -33.29 -6.18 -31.07
CA GLN A 90 -31.96 -5.65 -31.44
C GLN A 90 -31.91 -4.12 -31.47
N ALA A 91 -33.05 -3.44 -31.60
CA ALA A 91 -33.14 -1.99 -31.72
C ALA A 91 -33.80 -1.30 -30.51
N TYR A 92 -33.93 -1.97 -29.36
CA TYR A 92 -34.39 -1.31 -28.14
C TYR A 92 -33.18 -0.70 -27.41
N PRO A 93 -32.92 0.62 -27.51
CA PRO A 93 -31.91 1.23 -26.66
C PRO A 93 -32.39 1.10 -25.21
N LEU A 94 -31.65 0.34 -24.40
CA LEU A 94 -31.86 0.30 -22.96
C LEU A 94 -31.84 1.73 -22.42
N SER A 95 -32.88 2.11 -21.69
CA SER A 95 -32.92 3.42 -21.06
C SER A 95 -31.89 3.50 -19.93
N ASP A 96 -31.42 4.70 -19.59
CA ASP A 96 -30.48 4.90 -18.46
C ASP A 96 -31.03 4.36 -17.13
N SER A 97 -32.36 4.27 -16.99
CA SER A 97 -33.04 3.64 -15.86
C SER A 97 -32.92 2.11 -15.87
N ASP A 98 -33.00 1.48 -17.04
CA ASP A 98 -32.85 0.03 -17.19
C ASP A 98 -31.41 -0.40 -16.93
N LEU A 99 -30.43 0.41 -17.36
CA LEU A 99 -29.01 0.21 -17.08
C LEU A 99 -28.69 0.27 -15.59
N LYS A 100 -29.33 1.16 -14.83
CA LYS A 100 -29.20 1.24 -13.36
C LYS A 100 -29.87 0.07 -12.63
N ALA A 101 -30.85 -0.58 -13.25
CA ALA A 101 -31.58 -1.70 -12.68
C ALA A 101 -30.90 -3.07 -12.96
N LEU A 102 -29.87 -3.12 -13.82
CA LEU A 102 -29.12 -4.34 -14.08
C LEU A 102 -28.30 -4.74 -12.82
N PRO A 103 -28.30 -6.02 -12.44
CA PRO A 103 -27.63 -6.52 -11.23
C PRO A 103 -26.09 -6.54 -11.33
N TYR A 104 -25.52 -6.13 -12.45
CA TYR A 104 -24.07 -5.97 -12.59
C TYR A 104 -23.66 -4.64 -11.98
N GLY A 105 -23.26 -4.72 -10.71
CA GLY A 105 -22.84 -3.59 -9.90
C GLY A 105 -21.79 -2.72 -10.59
N ASP A 106 -21.85 -1.43 -10.27
CA ASP A 106 -20.90 -0.41 -10.67
C ASP A 106 -19.47 -0.96 -10.69
N ALA A 107 -18.83 -1.02 -11.86
CA ALA A 107 -17.47 -1.53 -12.04
C ALA A 107 -16.42 -0.71 -11.26
N ARG A 108 -16.84 0.39 -10.61
CA ARG A 108 -16.05 1.22 -9.71
C ARG A 108 -16.12 0.79 -8.24
N LEU A 109 -17.01 -0.15 -7.87
CA LEU A 109 -17.04 -0.71 -6.52
C LEU A 109 -15.69 -1.36 -6.21
N GLY A 110 -14.93 -0.77 -5.29
CA GLY A 110 -13.62 -1.28 -4.90
C GLY A 110 -12.44 -0.50 -5.47
N LEU A 111 -12.62 0.43 -6.42
CA LEU A 111 -11.54 1.35 -6.80
C LEU A 111 -11.27 2.37 -5.68
N ASP A 112 -12.32 2.75 -4.96
CA ASP A 112 -12.25 3.53 -3.72
C ASP A 112 -11.54 2.77 -2.58
N ARG A 113 -11.69 1.44 -2.54
CA ARG A 113 -10.95 0.58 -1.62
C ARG A 113 -9.50 0.40 -2.06
N ALA A 114 -9.26 0.15 -3.35
CA ALA A 114 -7.92 0.05 -3.92
C ALA A 114 -7.12 1.35 -3.71
N ALA A 115 -7.75 2.51 -3.88
CA ALA A 115 -7.15 3.80 -3.59
C ALA A 115 -6.74 3.97 -2.11
N LYS A 116 -7.43 3.32 -1.16
CA LYS A 116 -7.02 3.27 0.26
C LYS A 116 -5.85 2.32 0.53
N PHE A 117 -5.59 1.37 -0.36
CA PHE A 117 -4.46 0.44 -0.27
C PHE A 117 -3.23 0.90 -1.06
N ILE A 118 -3.39 1.86 -1.99
CA ILE A 118 -2.25 2.50 -2.65
C ILE A 118 -1.56 3.38 -1.61
N PRO A 119 -0.28 3.12 -1.29
CA PRO A 119 0.45 3.99 -0.38
C PRO A 119 0.50 5.40 -0.98
N PRO A 120 0.29 6.45 -0.17
CA PRO A 120 0.36 7.82 -0.67
C PRO A 120 1.72 8.06 -1.34
N PRO A 121 1.77 8.85 -2.41
CA PRO A 121 3.02 9.15 -3.10
C PRO A 121 4.03 9.68 -2.09
N GLN A 122 5.21 9.04 -2.03
CA GLN A 122 6.24 9.44 -1.09
C GLN A 122 6.86 10.76 -1.53
N VAL A 123 6.47 11.84 -0.85
CA VAL A 123 6.95 13.21 -1.13
C VAL A 123 8.34 13.45 -0.53
N TYR A 124 8.77 12.62 0.41
CA TYR A 124 10.02 12.79 1.14
C TYR A 124 10.94 11.56 1.06
N HIS A 125 12.23 11.80 1.15
CA HIS A 125 13.24 10.84 1.56
C HIS A 125 13.41 10.94 3.07
N HIS A 126 13.45 9.79 3.76
CA HIS A 126 13.52 9.71 5.21
C HIS A 126 14.88 9.16 5.61
N ALA A 127 15.45 9.69 6.70
CA ALA A 127 16.69 9.21 7.29
C ALA A 127 16.57 9.17 8.82
N TRP A 128 16.88 8.01 9.38
CA TRP A 128 16.98 7.81 10.82
C TRP A 128 18.35 8.27 11.33
N PRO A 129 18.46 8.70 12.59
CA PRO A 129 19.74 9.08 13.14
C PRO A 129 20.64 7.85 13.26
N ASP A 130 21.89 7.99 12.85
CA ASP A 130 22.87 6.89 12.84
C ASP A 130 23.78 6.91 14.08
N ARG A 131 23.90 8.07 14.74
CA ARG A 131 24.59 8.23 16.02
C ARG A 131 23.79 9.09 16.97
N MET A 132 23.80 8.72 18.25
CA MET A 132 23.20 9.51 19.31
C MET A 132 24.03 9.44 20.58
N ALA A 133 24.06 10.53 21.34
CA ALA A 133 24.69 10.60 22.66
C ALA A 133 23.86 11.47 23.60
N ARG A 134 23.88 11.15 24.89
CA ARG A 134 23.27 11.97 25.95
C ARG A 134 24.30 12.96 26.49
N ALA A 135 23.86 14.20 26.73
CA ALA A 135 24.65 15.21 27.42
C ALA A 135 23.87 15.76 28.62
N SER A 136 24.49 15.79 29.80
CA SER A 136 23.85 16.28 31.03
C SER A 136 24.45 17.58 31.52
N ARG A 137 23.60 18.60 31.69
CA ARG A 137 23.98 19.87 32.31
C ARG A 137 24.36 19.71 33.77
N LYS A 138 23.73 18.75 34.47
CA LYS A 138 24.00 18.47 35.89
C LYS A 138 25.34 17.76 36.07
N LEU A 139 25.61 16.75 35.25
CA LEU A 139 26.84 15.99 35.27
C LEU A 139 27.73 16.39 34.09
N LYS A 140 28.36 17.57 34.19
CA LYS A 140 29.00 18.22 33.04
C LYS A 140 30.05 17.40 32.31
N ASN A 141 30.79 16.57 33.04
CA ASN A 141 31.90 15.76 32.52
C ASN A 141 31.53 14.28 32.38
N ALA A 142 30.27 13.90 32.65
CA ALA A 142 29.83 12.53 32.45
C ALA A 142 29.67 12.27 30.95
N VAL A 143 30.10 11.08 30.56
CA VAL A 143 30.07 10.58 29.18
C VAL A 143 29.26 9.29 29.21
N TRP A 144 28.19 9.26 28.42
CA TRP A 144 27.33 8.07 28.28
C TRP A 144 27.74 7.18 27.10
N GLY A 145 28.53 7.74 26.18
CA GLY A 145 28.92 7.08 24.94
C GLY A 145 27.81 7.09 23.88
N GLN A 146 28.12 6.54 22.72
CA GLN A 146 27.15 6.33 21.65
C GLN A 146 26.10 5.29 22.07
N GLY A 147 24.83 5.58 21.82
CA GLY A 147 23.74 4.65 22.12
C GLY A 147 22.48 4.92 21.31
N VAL A 148 21.39 4.21 21.69
CA VAL A 148 20.05 4.37 21.08
C VAL A 148 19.04 5.04 21.99
N GLN A 149 19.44 5.38 23.21
CA GLN A 149 18.55 5.99 24.19
C GLN A 149 18.39 7.47 23.89
N VAL A 150 17.13 7.87 23.73
CA VAL A 150 16.75 9.28 23.72
C VAL A 150 16.34 9.65 25.13
N TYR A 151 16.94 10.71 25.65
CA TYR A 151 16.67 11.23 26.98
C TYR A 151 16.73 12.74 26.95
N VAL A 152 15.56 13.38 26.91
CA VAL A 152 15.42 14.84 26.80
C VAL A 152 14.67 15.34 28.02
N THR A 153 15.32 16.20 28.79
CA THR A 153 14.74 16.89 29.94
C THR A 153 15.20 18.35 29.95
N VAL A 154 14.88 19.08 31.03
CA VAL A 154 15.41 20.44 31.25
C VAL A 154 16.92 20.45 31.49
N GLU A 155 17.44 19.38 32.10
CA GLU A 155 18.84 19.24 32.48
C GLU A 155 19.65 18.41 31.49
N ASP A 156 19.00 17.49 30.77
CA ASP A 156 19.65 16.58 29.84
C ASP A 156 19.17 16.83 28.42
N SER A 157 20.11 16.87 27.48
CA SER A 157 19.83 16.92 26.06
C SER A 157 20.33 15.66 25.36
N THR A 158 19.73 15.35 24.22
CA THR A 158 20.19 14.26 23.35
C THR A 158 20.75 14.84 22.08
N ILE A 159 21.98 14.46 21.73
CA ILE A 159 22.66 14.84 20.51
C ILE A 159 22.42 13.74 19.50
N MET A 160 22.02 14.09 18.29
CA MET A 160 21.68 13.13 17.23
C MET A 160 22.36 13.54 15.93
N ARG A 161 22.93 12.58 15.22
CA ARG A 161 23.43 12.74 13.86
C ARG A 161 22.47 12.08 12.88
N PHE A 162 22.04 12.84 11.88
CA PHE A 162 21.18 12.38 10.81
C PHE A 162 21.95 12.40 9.49
N PRO A 163 22.08 11.27 8.78
CA PRO A 163 22.63 11.28 7.43
C PRO A 163 21.66 12.03 6.50
N ILE A 164 22.16 12.95 5.71
CA ILE A 164 21.33 13.73 4.77
C ILE A 164 21.07 12.84 3.54
N PRO A 165 19.80 12.55 3.18
CA PRO A 165 19.51 11.79 1.98
C PRO A 165 20.13 12.47 0.75
N SER A 166 20.86 11.74 -0.10
CA SER A 166 21.58 12.34 -1.24
C SER A 166 20.67 12.87 -2.34
N ALA A 167 19.49 12.26 -2.50
CA ALA A 167 18.48 12.65 -3.48
C ALA A 167 17.46 13.65 -2.92
N GLY A 168 16.97 14.56 -3.77
CA GLY A 168 15.90 15.51 -3.45
C GLY A 168 16.31 16.98 -3.53
N VAL A 169 15.35 17.87 -3.30
CA VAL A 169 15.54 19.32 -3.23
C VAL A 169 16.36 19.66 -1.97
N ASN A 170 17.08 20.80 -1.98
CA ASN A 170 17.85 21.28 -0.82
C ASN A 170 16.94 21.83 0.30
N THR A 171 16.00 21.00 0.77
CA THR A 171 14.99 21.35 1.76
C THR A 171 14.81 20.16 2.68
N CYS A 172 15.19 20.36 3.94
CA CYS A 172 15.16 19.40 5.02
C CYS A 172 14.15 19.84 6.08
N ALA A 173 13.59 18.89 6.81
CA ALA A 173 12.87 19.13 8.04
C ALA A 173 13.11 17.96 9.02
N LEU A 174 12.98 18.21 10.31
CA LEU A 174 12.99 17.14 11.30
C LEU A 174 11.55 16.78 11.65
N SER A 175 11.25 15.49 11.61
CA SER A 175 9.93 14.96 11.91
C SER A 175 10.00 14.05 13.13
N TRP A 176 9.00 14.16 13.99
CA TRP A 176 8.67 13.24 15.05
C TRP A 176 7.54 12.34 14.58
N ARG A 177 7.80 11.03 14.64
CA ARG A 177 6.82 9.99 14.39
C ARG A 177 6.44 9.33 15.71
N PRO A 178 5.21 9.54 16.23
CA PRO A 178 4.75 8.92 17.46
C PRO A 178 4.57 7.40 17.30
N PRO A 179 4.68 6.62 18.40
CA PRO A 179 4.42 5.20 18.35
C PRO A 179 2.96 4.93 17.98
N PRO A 180 2.67 3.91 17.13
CA PRO A 180 1.30 3.57 16.82
C PRO A 180 0.53 3.17 18.08
N GLU A 181 -0.71 3.68 18.22
CA GLU A 181 -1.51 3.61 19.45
C GLU A 181 -1.70 2.18 20.00
N PHE A 182 -1.79 1.20 19.11
CA PHE A 182 -2.02 -0.21 19.46
C PHE A 182 -0.77 -1.08 19.32
N SER A 183 0.41 -0.48 19.22
CA SER A 183 1.67 -1.22 19.13
C SER A 183 2.26 -1.52 20.50
N ALA A 184 3.02 -2.61 20.62
CA ALA A 184 3.81 -2.89 21.82
C ALA A 184 4.78 -1.75 22.16
N ARG A 185 5.25 -1.04 21.13
CA ARG A 185 6.18 0.10 21.22
C ARG A 185 5.57 1.35 21.87
N ALA A 186 4.24 1.43 22.00
CA ALA A 186 3.59 2.56 22.69
C ALA A 186 4.02 2.69 24.16
N LYS A 187 4.42 1.58 24.80
CA LYS A 187 4.92 1.57 26.18
C LYS A 187 6.38 1.97 26.31
N ASP A 188 7.12 2.02 25.20
CA ASP A 188 8.54 2.38 25.20
C ASP A 188 8.74 3.89 25.29
N LEU A 189 7.69 4.68 25.03
CA LEU A 189 7.71 6.12 25.16
C LEU A 189 7.25 6.55 26.56
N ILE A 190 8.18 7.09 27.33
CA ILE A 190 7.92 7.66 28.65
C ILE A 190 7.96 9.18 28.52
N THR A 191 6.83 9.81 28.79
CA THR A 191 6.71 11.27 28.77
C THR A 191 6.18 11.80 30.10
N LYS A 192 6.73 12.93 30.59
CA LYS A 192 6.20 13.66 31.75
C LYS A 192 6.22 15.16 31.47
N GLY A 193 5.29 15.88 32.11
CA GLY A 193 5.14 17.33 31.96
C GLY A 193 4.75 17.77 30.56
N ASP A 194 5.21 18.96 30.17
CA ASP A 194 4.90 19.56 28.87
C ASP A 194 5.96 19.19 27.83
N ILE A 195 5.54 18.45 26.80
CA ILE A 195 6.37 17.96 25.69
C ILE A 195 5.99 18.59 24.34
N THR A 196 5.26 19.71 24.37
CA THR A 196 4.78 20.40 23.17
C THR A 196 5.84 21.27 22.51
N GLU A 197 6.93 21.58 23.23
CA GLU A 197 7.98 22.49 22.78
C GLU A 197 9.38 21.89 22.96
N ILE A 198 9.71 20.87 22.16
CA ILE A 198 11.07 20.34 22.08
C ILE A 198 11.85 21.16 21.07
N GLU A 199 12.84 21.91 21.54
CA GLU A 199 13.72 22.70 20.68
C GLU A 199 14.72 21.81 19.97
N VAL A 200 14.94 22.10 18.68
CA VAL A 200 15.92 21.42 17.86
C VAL A 200 16.99 22.40 17.39
N TRP A 201 18.19 22.28 17.96
CA TRP A 201 19.31 23.16 17.66
C TRP A 201 20.31 22.47 16.74
N GLN A 202 20.72 23.13 15.67
CA GLN A 202 21.88 22.69 14.89
C GLN A 202 23.15 22.86 15.73
N LEU A 203 24.02 21.86 15.74
CA LEU A 203 25.34 21.99 16.34
C LEU A 203 26.39 22.35 15.28
N ILE A 204 27.33 23.22 15.67
CA ILE A 204 28.43 23.68 14.80
C ILE A 204 29.75 23.27 15.46
N ALA A 205 30.66 22.73 14.64
CA ALA A 205 31.99 22.38 15.11
C ALA A 205 32.71 23.66 15.54
N PRO A 206 33.42 23.67 16.68
CA PRO A 206 34.28 24.80 17.01
C PRO A 206 35.31 24.95 15.89
N VAL A 207 35.25 26.08 15.18
CA VAL A 207 36.24 26.42 14.15
C VAL A 207 37.58 26.55 14.85
N ALA A 208 38.47 25.59 14.65
CA ALA A 208 39.84 25.74 15.10
C ALA A 208 40.41 26.96 14.36
N THR A 209 40.77 28.01 15.09
CA THR A 209 41.48 29.21 14.58
C THR A 209 42.87 28.89 14.01
N SER A 210 43.23 27.60 13.88
CA SER A 210 44.45 27.13 13.25
C SER A 210 44.13 26.59 11.86
N ALA A 211 44.63 27.30 10.85
CA ALA A 211 44.31 27.18 9.42
C ALA A 211 44.72 25.85 8.73
N THR A 212 44.71 24.71 9.42
CA THR A 212 45.25 23.45 8.88
C THR A 212 44.39 22.21 9.08
N VAL A 213 43.29 22.25 9.85
CA VAL A 213 42.36 21.11 9.94
C VAL A 213 40.94 21.64 10.00
N SER A 214 40.19 21.45 8.91
CA SER A 214 38.75 21.68 8.86
C SER A 214 38.05 20.64 9.72
N SER A 215 37.80 20.92 10.99
CA SER A 215 36.95 20.08 11.85
C SER A 215 35.51 20.15 11.35
N THR A 216 35.06 19.12 10.64
CA THR A 216 33.66 18.99 10.25
C THR A 216 32.85 18.33 11.38
N MET A 217 31.54 18.60 11.45
CA MET A 217 30.66 17.95 12.42
C MET A 217 30.55 16.43 12.20
N ASP A 218 30.93 15.94 11.02
CA ASP A 218 30.95 14.51 10.68
C ASP A 218 32.01 13.73 11.50
N GLU A 219 33.08 14.40 11.95
CA GLU A 219 34.17 13.81 12.75
C GLU A 219 33.88 13.80 14.26
N LEU A 220 32.73 14.32 14.70
CA LEU A 220 32.39 14.35 16.14
C LEU A 220 32.39 12.93 16.73
N ASP A 221 33.20 12.74 17.77
CA ASP A 221 33.29 11.47 18.50
C ASP A 221 32.21 11.38 19.58
N PHE A 222 31.12 10.67 19.28
CA PHE A 222 29.98 10.48 20.18
C PHE A 222 30.33 9.66 21.44
N ASP A 223 31.46 8.95 21.44
CA ASP A 223 31.91 8.19 22.62
C ASP A 223 32.59 9.06 23.68
N THR A 224 32.89 10.32 23.37
CA THR A 224 33.55 11.27 24.28
C THR A 224 32.75 12.56 24.53
N VAL A 225 31.58 12.70 23.88
CA VAL A 225 30.71 13.87 24.09
C VAL A 225 30.21 13.91 25.54
N SER A 226 30.43 15.06 26.17
CA SER A 226 29.89 15.44 27.47
C SER A 226 29.33 16.86 27.37
N TYR A 227 28.61 17.33 28.38
CA TYR A 227 28.07 18.69 28.35
C TYR A 227 29.17 19.77 28.37
N SER A 228 30.36 19.50 28.94
CA SER A 228 31.50 20.43 28.93
C SER A 228 32.26 20.46 27.61
N THR A 229 32.19 19.38 26.84
CA THR A 229 32.83 19.24 25.52
C THR A 229 31.85 19.36 24.35
N LEU A 230 30.59 19.70 24.65
CA LEU A 230 29.54 19.79 23.64
C LEU A 230 29.87 20.88 22.60
N PRO A 231 29.72 20.60 21.29
CA PRO A 231 29.84 21.62 20.26
C PRO A 231 28.88 22.80 20.49
N VAL A 232 29.21 23.96 19.91
CA VAL A 232 28.44 25.18 20.12
C VAL A 232 27.10 25.10 19.38
N ARG A 233 26.04 25.57 20.03
CA ARG A 233 24.72 25.71 19.38
C ARG A 233 24.81 26.76 18.28
N GLY A 234 24.39 26.36 17.08
CA GLY A 234 24.18 27.22 15.93
C GLY A 234 22.75 27.74 15.88
N GLU A 235 22.09 27.49 14.76
CA GLU A 235 20.72 27.92 14.48
C GLU A 235 19.68 27.03 15.17
N LEU A 236 18.59 27.64 15.65
CA LEU A 236 17.39 26.92 16.06
C LEU A 236 16.61 26.53 14.81
N LEU A 237 16.62 25.24 14.46
CA LEU A 237 15.96 24.72 13.26
C LEU A 237 14.43 24.69 13.42
N GLY A 238 13.95 24.57 14.66
CA GLY A 238 12.53 24.62 14.95
C GLY A 238 12.18 24.00 16.29
N VAL A 239 10.88 23.80 16.48
CA VAL A 239 10.28 23.24 17.69
C VAL A 239 9.36 22.08 17.29
N LEU A 240 9.42 20.98 18.03
CA LEU A 240 8.59 19.79 17.85
C LEU A 240 7.60 19.63 18.99
N ASP A 241 6.35 19.36 18.63
CA ASP A 241 5.29 18.95 19.56
C ASP A 241 5.13 17.43 19.54
N LEU A 242 5.57 16.75 20.59
CA LEU A 242 5.51 15.28 20.66
C LEU A 242 4.10 14.75 20.95
N THR A 243 3.15 15.62 21.28
CA THR A 243 1.73 15.26 21.46
C THR A 243 0.96 15.22 20.14
N ALA A 244 1.49 15.86 19.09
CA ALA A 244 0.86 15.95 17.78
C ALA A 244 0.72 14.57 17.12
N LYS A 245 -0.45 14.32 16.50
CA LYS A 245 -0.75 13.14 15.69
C LYS A 245 -1.28 13.60 14.31
N PRO A 246 -0.87 13.00 13.19
CA PRO A 246 -0.08 11.78 13.09
C PRO A 246 1.43 11.97 13.26
N ASN A 247 2.01 13.11 12.87
CA ASN A 247 3.42 13.43 13.02
C ASN A 247 3.56 14.90 13.42
N SER A 248 4.69 15.26 14.04
CA SER A 248 5.09 16.65 14.28
C SER A 248 6.30 16.95 13.42
N THR A 249 6.34 18.05 12.69
CA THR A 249 7.47 18.37 11.80
C THR A 249 7.89 19.81 12.01
N THR A 250 9.19 20.07 12.05
CA THR A 250 9.72 21.43 12.07
C THR A 250 9.34 22.17 10.79
N LEU A 251 9.54 23.49 10.78
CA LEU A 251 9.53 24.22 9.51
C LEU A 251 10.62 23.67 8.59
N GLU A 252 10.37 23.77 7.29
CA GLU A 252 11.36 23.42 6.27
C GLU A 252 12.54 24.39 6.34
N PHE A 253 13.76 23.85 6.37
CA PHE A 253 15.02 24.59 6.39
C PHE A 253 15.96 24.06 5.29
N GLY A 254 17.00 24.83 4.96
CA GLY A 254 17.99 24.39 3.97
C GLY A 254 18.86 23.26 4.53
N CYS A 255 19.04 22.17 3.79
CA CYS A 255 19.98 21.14 4.22
C CYS A 255 21.42 21.71 4.24
N PRO A 256 22.26 21.32 5.21
CA PRO A 256 23.66 21.74 5.25
C PRO A 256 24.37 21.46 3.91
N SER A 257 24.86 22.51 3.26
CA SER A 257 25.53 22.39 1.95
C SER A 257 26.97 21.93 2.14
N GLY A 258 27.33 20.81 1.51
CA GLY A 258 28.69 20.25 1.57
C GLY A 258 28.99 19.39 2.82
N ALA A 259 27.99 19.09 3.64
CA ALA A 259 28.09 18.10 4.71
C ALA A 259 27.30 16.84 4.35
N GLU A 260 27.76 15.68 4.82
CA GLU A 260 27.06 14.40 4.63
C GLU A 260 25.99 14.15 5.70
N SER A 261 26.13 14.82 6.85
CA SER A 261 25.22 14.68 7.98
C SER A 261 24.81 16.01 8.61
N LEU A 262 23.68 15.99 9.29
CA LEU A 262 23.19 17.05 10.16
C LEU A 262 23.26 16.57 11.61
N VAL A 263 24.01 17.28 12.44
CA VAL A 263 24.06 17.01 13.89
C VAL A 263 23.22 18.05 14.62
N VAL A 264 22.32 17.58 15.48
CA VAL A 264 21.41 18.41 16.26
C VAL A 264 21.42 18.06 17.74
N GLU A 265 21.09 19.04 18.57
CA GLU A 265 20.77 18.89 19.97
C GLU A 265 19.25 19.02 20.16
N MET A 266 18.63 17.99 20.73
CA MET A 266 17.24 17.99 21.17
C MET A 266 17.18 18.40 22.64
N ARG A 267 16.38 19.42 22.97
CA ARG A 267 16.31 19.98 24.32
C ARG A 267 14.90 20.46 24.70
N CYS A 268 14.54 20.34 25.98
CA CYS A 268 13.38 21.01 26.54
C CYS A 268 13.74 22.39 27.13
N GLN A 269 12.86 23.37 26.96
CA GLN A 269 12.96 24.66 27.66
C GLN A 269 12.08 24.72 28.94
N ARG A 270 10.91 24.08 28.92
CA ARG A 270 9.88 24.18 29.97
C ARG A 270 10.13 23.25 31.16
N VAL A 271 9.71 23.70 32.34
CA VAL A 271 9.79 22.91 33.59
C VAL A 271 9.00 21.60 33.48
N ALA A 272 9.53 20.54 34.09
CA ALA A 272 8.96 19.20 34.12
C ALA A 272 8.87 18.45 32.77
N CYS A 273 9.43 18.98 31.68
CA CYS A 273 9.55 18.25 30.41
C CYS A 273 10.48 17.04 30.56
N HIS A 274 9.97 15.85 30.23
CA HIS A 274 10.70 14.59 30.23
C HIS A 274 10.25 13.76 29.04
N VAL A 275 11.18 13.33 28.22
CA VAL A 275 10.97 12.41 27.10
C VAL A 275 12.06 11.35 27.16
N GLU A 276 11.65 10.09 27.20
CA GLU A 276 12.57 8.96 27.24
C GLU A 276 12.02 7.81 26.39
N PHE A 277 12.84 7.31 25.47
CA PHE A 277 12.55 6.11 24.70
C PHE A 277 13.81 5.58 24.02
N MET A 278 13.72 4.42 23.37
CA MET A 278 14.80 3.88 22.53
C MET A 278 14.48 4.09 21.05
N GLN A 279 15.34 4.84 20.38
CA GLN A 279 15.26 5.11 18.94
C GLN A 279 15.84 3.92 18.19
N ILE A 280 14.96 3.05 17.71
CA ILE A 280 15.32 1.79 17.05
C ILE A 280 14.52 1.69 15.75
N ASP A 281 15.23 1.50 14.64
CA ASP A 281 14.65 1.30 13.31
C ASP A 281 14.14 -0.15 13.13
N ILE A 282 13.12 -0.51 13.90
CA ILE A 282 12.41 -1.79 13.82
C ILE A 282 10.91 -1.50 13.75
N ALA A 283 10.21 -2.20 12.85
CA ALA A 283 8.78 -2.04 12.65
C ALA A 283 7.94 -2.49 13.89
N PRO A 284 6.94 -1.71 14.32
CA PRO A 284 6.65 -0.35 13.87
C PRO A 284 7.68 0.66 14.40
N SER A 285 8.30 1.39 13.47
CA SER A 285 9.30 2.41 13.78
C SER A 285 8.62 3.66 14.33
N PHE A 286 9.17 4.23 15.40
CA PHE A 286 8.78 5.53 15.95
C PHE A 286 10.02 6.23 16.47
N GLY A 287 10.00 7.56 16.49
CA GLY A 287 11.18 8.34 16.81
C GLY A 287 11.32 9.61 15.97
N PHE A 288 12.52 10.16 16.01
CA PHE A 288 12.90 11.31 15.19
C PHE A 288 13.48 10.87 13.85
N GLU A 289 13.14 11.57 12.78
CA GLU A 289 13.70 11.34 11.45
C GLU A 289 13.99 12.67 10.76
N LEU A 290 15.03 12.69 9.94
CA LEU A 290 15.28 13.75 8.99
C LEU A 290 14.51 13.44 7.70
N VAL A 291 13.73 14.39 7.23
CA VAL A 291 13.03 14.29 5.96
C VAL A 291 13.60 15.30 4.96
N ARG A 292 13.83 14.85 3.72
CA ARG A 292 14.27 15.69 2.59
C ARG A 292 13.25 15.59 1.47
N ARG A 293 12.79 16.72 0.93
CA ARG A 293 11.75 16.75 -0.10
C ARG A 293 12.27 16.14 -1.42
N ARG A 294 11.47 15.29 -2.07
CA ARG A 294 11.78 14.77 -3.42
C ARG A 294 11.62 15.84 -4.48
N GLU A 295 12.37 15.69 -5.58
CA GLU A 295 12.25 16.53 -6.78
C GLU A 295 10.91 16.33 -7.51
#